data_AF-A0A257K4D0-F1
#
_entry.id   AF-A0A257K4D0-F1
#
_cell.length_a   1.000
_cell.length_b   1.000
_cell.length_c   1.000
_cell.angle_alpha   90.00
_cell.angle_beta   90.00
_cell.angle_gamma   90.00
#
_symmetry.space_group_name_H-M   'P 1'
#
loop_
_entity.id
_entity.type
_entity.pdbx_description
1 polymer ?
#
loop_
_entity_poly.entity_id
_entity_poly.type
_entity_poly.pdbx_seq_one_letter_code
_entity_poly.pdbx_strand_id
1 'polypeptide(L)'
;MKAIRIFAASLIVLLLCQCGSGKKASGNVYKRNAEVSYYADKFNGNKTANGEKFSNSKLTAAHRTLAFGTRLKVTNLANDKSVVVTVNDRGPQKQTRELDLTKRAFMEITDNKNHGTLRVTIEIIK
;
A
#
# COMPACT_ATOMS: atom_id res chain seq x y z
N MET A 1 39.81 -61.85 -2.31
CA MET A 1 39.60 -61.47 -3.73
C MET A 1 38.19 -60.90 -3.87
N LYS A 2 38.07 -59.69 -4.47
CA LYS A 2 36.85 -59.00 -4.94
C LYS A 2 35.90 -58.53 -3.81
N ALA A 3 35.40 -57.30 -3.75
CA ALA A 3 35.23 -56.27 -4.76
C ALA A 3 35.29 -54.85 -4.14
N ILE A 4 35.64 -53.89 -5.00
CA ILE A 4 35.73 -52.45 -4.74
C ILE A 4 34.53 -51.79 -5.46
N ARG A 5 34.12 -50.60 -4.95
CA ARG A 5 33.33 -49.51 -5.56
C ARG A 5 31.81 -49.66 -5.32
N ILE A 6 31.07 -48.63 -4.89
CA ILE A 6 30.85 -47.36 -5.60
C ILE A 6 30.45 -46.24 -4.61
N PHE A 7 30.88 -45.02 -4.99
CA PHE A 7 30.49 -43.69 -4.51
C PHE A 7 28.96 -43.47 -4.33
N ALA A 8 28.56 -42.74 -3.29
CA ALA A 8 27.48 -41.77 -3.40
C ALA A 8 27.63 -40.67 -2.34
N ALA A 9 28.13 -39.52 -2.77
CA ALA A 9 27.96 -38.26 -2.08
C ALA A 9 26.54 -37.72 -2.36
N SER A 10 25.84 -37.29 -1.32
CA SER A 10 24.71 -36.34 -1.34
C SER A 10 24.57 -35.89 0.12
N LEU A 11 25.09 -34.74 0.55
CA LEU A 11 24.71 -33.36 0.19
C LEU A 11 23.18 -33.19 0.13
N ILE A 12 22.70 -32.13 0.80
CA ILE A 12 21.42 -31.43 0.58
C ILE A 12 20.23 -32.05 1.32
N VAL A 13 19.46 -31.38 2.18
CA VAL A 13 19.46 -30.02 2.75
C VAL A 13 18.58 -30.12 4.01
N LEU A 14 18.96 -29.42 5.10
CA LEU A 14 18.03 -29.09 6.18
C LEU A 14 16.86 -28.30 5.58
N LEU A 15 15.72 -28.94 5.32
CA LEU A 15 14.50 -28.21 5.00
C LEU A 15 13.91 -27.71 6.32
N LEU A 16 14.48 -26.61 6.83
CA LEU A 16 13.77 -25.76 7.78
C LEU A 16 12.50 -25.31 7.06
N CYS A 17 11.38 -25.92 7.40
CA CYS A 17 10.06 -25.39 7.10
C CYS A 17 9.89 -24.12 7.94
N GLN A 18 10.58 -23.06 7.54
CA GLN A 18 10.27 -21.72 8.01
C GLN A 18 8.94 -21.35 7.37
N CYS A 19 7.87 -21.66 8.10
CA CYS A 19 6.61 -20.99 7.96
C CYS A 19 6.90 -19.49 8.08
N GLY A 20 6.97 -18.81 6.93
CA GLY A 20 7.19 -17.38 6.85
C GLY A 20 6.01 -16.67 7.48
N SER A 21 6.08 -16.49 8.80
CA SER A 21 5.22 -15.55 9.51
C SER A 21 5.61 -14.17 9.04
N GLY A 22 4.94 -13.68 8.00
CA GLY A 22 5.07 -12.32 7.50
C GLY A 22 5.01 -11.36 8.69
N LYS A 23 6.01 -10.50 8.81
CA LYS A 23 6.15 -9.57 9.94
C LYS A 23 4.82 -8.81 10.09
N LYS A 24 4.10 -9.03 11.19
CA LYS A 24 2.96 -8.19 11.57
C LYS A 24 3.53 -6.79 11.80
N ALA A 25 3.35 -5.90 10.82
CA ALA A 25 3.60 -4.49 11.00
C ALA A 25 2.74 -4.03 12.18
N SER A 26 3.39 -3.62 13.25
CA SER A 26 2.79 -3.04 14.45
C SER A 26 2.33 -1.60 14.19
N GLY A 27 1.66 -1.35 13.07
CA GLY A 27 0.96 -0.09 12.81
C GLY A 27 -0.40 -0.12 13.50
N ASN A 28 -0.89 1.04 13.96
CA ASN A 28 -2.28 1.13 14.38
C ASN A 28 -3.16 1.00 13.13
N VAL A 29 -3.60 -0.23 12.85
CA VAL A 29 -4.44 -0.52 11.69
C VAL A 29 -5.72 0.30 11.82
N TYR A 30 -5.93 1.20 10.87
CA TYR A 30 -7.12 2.04 10.81
C TYR A 30 -8.26 1.29 10.14
N LYS A 31 -8.00 0.67 8.98
CA LYS A 31 -9.01 -0.10 8.24
C LYS A 31 -8.38 -1.17 7.37
N ARG A 32 -9.01 -2.35 7.31
CA ARG A 32 -8.64 -3.45 6.41
C ARG A 32 -9.63 -3.55 5.26
N ASN A 33 -9.17 -4.09 4.13
CA ASN A 33 -9.98 -4.34 2.93
C ASN A 33 -10.76 -3.10 2.44
N ALA A 34 -10.18 -1.92 2.64
CA ALA A 34 -10.76 -0.65 2.23
C ALA A 34 -10.60 -0.45 0.72
N GLU A 35 -11.59 0.16 0.08
CA GLU A 35 -11.48 0.57 -1.31
C GLU A 35 -10.92 2.00 -1.38
N VAL A 36 -9.93 2.22 -2.23
CA VAL A 36 -9.36 3.55 -2.49
C VAL A 36 -9.35 3.83 -3.98
N SER A 37 -9.41 5.11 -4.36
CA SER A 37 -9.20 5.55 -5.73
C SER A 37 -8.12 6.63 -5.81
N TYR A 38 -7.99 7.31 -6.94
CA TYR A 38 -7.08 8.43 -7.10
C TYR A 38 -7.73 9.60 -7.84
N TYR A 39 -7.17 10.79 -7.65
CA TYR A 39 -7.63 12.01 -8.30
C TYR A 39 -7.37 12.03 -9.81
N ALA A 40 -8.34 12.55 -10.56
CA ALA A 40 -8.17 12.90 -11.97
C ALA A 40 -7.23 14.11 -12.16
N ASP A 41 -6.59 14.21 -13.32
CA ASP A 41 -5.58 15.25 -13.58
C ASP A 41 -6.14 16.68 -13.59
N LYS A 42 -7.45 16.84 -13.81
CA LYS A 42 -8.14 18.14 -13.79
C LYS A 42 -8.13 18.84 -12.43
N PHE A 43 -7.78 18.14 -11.35
CA PHE A 43 -7.71 18.73 -10.01
C PHE A 43 -6.37 19.43 -9.74
N ASN A 44 -5.33 19.19 -10.56
CA ASN A 44 -4.02 19.85 -10.40
C ASN A 44 -4.15 21.37 -10.33
N GLY A 45 -3.53 21.98 -9.33
CA GLY A 45 -3.55 23.43 -9.11
C GLY A 45 -4.75 23.95 -8.31
N ASN A 46 -5.82 23.16 -8.12
CA ASN A 46 -6.96 23.55 -7.29
C ASN A 46 -6.55 23.59 -5.81
N LYS A 47 -7.29 24.36 -5.00
CA LYS A 47 -7.11 24.34 -3.55
C LYS A 47 -7.73 23.08 -2.96
N THR A 48 -6.98 22.41 -2.10
CA THR A 48 -7.46 21.36 -1.19
C THR A 48 -8.15 21.98 0.02
N ALA A 49 -8.85 21.16 0.80
CA ALA A 49 -9.56 21.59 2.00
C ALA A 49 -8.65 22.12 3.12
N ASN A 50 -7.35 21.78 3.15
CA ASN A 50 -6.40 22.39 4.07
C ASN A 50 -5.82 23.73 3.55
N GLY A 51 -6.21 24.16 2.35
CA GLY A 51 -5.78 25.41 1.72
C GLY A 51 -4.57 25.29 0.78
N GLU A 52 -3.86 24.17 0.76
CA GLU A 52 -2.74 23.95 -0.16
C GLU A 52 -3.21 23.75 -1.61
N LYS A 53 -2.35 24.07 -2.59
CA LYS A 53 -2.56 23.67 -3.98
C LYS A 53 -2.34 22.16 -4.14
N PHE A 54 -3.35 21.49 -4.69
CA PHE A 54 -3.32 20.09 -5.04
C PHE A 54 -2.30 19.83 -6.16
N SER A 55 -1.56 18.72 -6.02
CA SER A 55 -0.68 18.22 -7.08
C SER A 55 -0.65 16.69 -7.07
N ASN A 56 -0.90 16.09 -8.24
CA ASN A 56 -0.80 14.65 -8.46
C ASN A 56 0.63 14.11 -8.32
N SER A 57 1.65 14.98 -8.28
CA SER A 57 3.05 14.59 -8.06
C SER A 57 3.45 14.47 -6.59
N LYS A 58 2.59 14.90 -5.65
CA LYS A 58 2.81 14.76 -4.21
C LYS A 58 2.33 13.40 -3.69
N LEU A 59 2.69 13.06 -2.46
CA LEU A 59 2.21 11.87 -1.74
C LEU A 59 1.18 12.29 -0.68
N THR A 60 -0.03 12.64 -1.12
CA THR A 60 -1.12 13.05 -0.24
C THR A 60 -2.41 12.29 -0.55
N ALA A 61 -3.41 12.45 0.33
CA ALA A 61 -4.72 11.83 0.18
C ALA A 61 -5.84 12.72 0.75
N ALA A 62 -7.05 12.54 0.21
CA ALA A 62 -8.27 12.98 0.85
C ALA A 62 -8.81 11.94 1.83
N HIS A 63 -9.27 12.41 2.99
CA HIS A 63 -10.06 11.61 3.93
C HIS A 63 -11.16 12.46 4.57
N ARG A 64 -12.29 11.84 4.95
CA ARG A 64 -13.50 12.55 5.39
C ARG A 64 -13.29 13.29 6.71
N THR A 65 -12.71 12.60 7.68
CA THR A 65 -12.72 13.04 9.09
C THR A 65 -11.36 13.00 9.77
N LEU A 66 -10.34 12.41 9.13
CA LEU A 66 -9.02 12.33 9.73
C LEU A 66 -8.42 13.73 9.75
N ALA A 67 -7.71 14.05 10.83
CA ALA A 67 -7.05 15.34 10.98
C ALA A 67 -6.08 15.57 9.80
N PHE A 68 -6.01 16.80 9.30
CA PHE A 68 -4.98 17.14 8.33
C PHE A 68 -3.60 16.93 8.96
N GLY A 69 -2.64 16.47 8.15
CA GLY A 69 -1.31 16.08 8.63
C GLY A 69 -1.22 14.62 9.10
N THR A 70 -2.35 13.91 9.26
CA THR A 70 -2.32 12.47 9.59
C THR A 70 -1.54 11.71 8.50
N ARG A 71 -0.55 10.93 8.91
CA ARG A 71 0.23 10.08 8.00
C ARG A 71 -0.35 8.68 7.95
N LEU A 72 -0.57 8.19 6.75
CA LEU A 72 -1.17 6.88 6.49
C LEU A 72 -0.20 6.03 5.69
N LYS A 73 0.04 4.80 6.14
CA LYS A 73 0.59 3.75 5.29
C LYS A 73 -0.56 3.04 4.60
N VAL A 74 -0.53 3.03 3.28
CA VAL A 74 -1.53 2.38 2.43
C VAL A 74 -0.88 1.22 1.72
N THR A 75 -1.32 0.00 2.02
CA THR A 75 -0.75 -1.24 1.49
C THR A 75 -1.76 -1.91 0.56
N ASN A 76 -1.39 -2.12 -0.71
CA ASN A 76 -2.20 -2.84 -1.69
C ASN A 76 -2.22 -4.34 -1.36
N LEU A 77 -3.42 -4.91 -1.22
CA LEU A 77 -3.61 -6.32 -0.87
C LEU A 77 -3.23 -7.28 -2.01
N ALA A 78 -3.16 -6.79 -3.25
CA ALA A 78 -2.86 -7.63 -4.42
C ALA A 78 -1.36 -7.92 -4.58
N ASN A 79 -0.48 -7.05 -4.08
CA ASN A 79 0.96 -7.14 -4.33
C ASN A 79 1.84 -6.74 -3.12
N ASP A 80 1.24 -6.49 -1.96
CA ASP A 80 1.88 -6.08 -0.71
C ASP A 80 2.74 -4.79 -0.78
N LYS A 81 2.69 -4.05 -1.90
CA LYS A 81 3.36 -2.75 -2.01
C LYS A 81 2.63 -1.72 -1.15
N SER A 82 3.40 -0.83 -0.54
CA SER A 82 2.85 0.23 0.29
C SER A 82 3.45 1.59 0.00
N VAL A 83 2.64 2.64 0.20
CA VAL A 83 3.04 4.04 0.12
C VAL A 83 2.61 4.77 1.39
N VAL A 84 3.40 5.74 1.81
CA VAL A 84 3.05 6.64 2.91
C VAL A 84 2.53 7.95 2.34
N VAL A 85 1.34 8.36 2.74
CA VAL A 85 0.69 9.60 2.31
C VAL A 85 0.30 10.46 3.51
N THR A 86 0.18 11.77 3.28
CA THR A 86 -0.34 12.71 4.28
C THR A 86 -1.75 13.15 3.92
N VAL A 87 -2.66 13.14 4.89
CA VAL A 87 -4.03 13.66 4.70
C VAL A 87 -3.98 15.19 4.60
N ASN A 88 -4.41 15.75 3.47
CA ASN A 88 -4.46 17.20 3.26
C ASN A 88 -5.76 17.71 2.62
N ASP A 89 -6.67 16.80 2.29
CA ASP A 89 -7.93 17.15 1.63
C ASP A 89 -9.13 16.39 2.19
N ARG A 90 -10.35 16.78 1.79
CA ARG A 90 -11.62 16.19 2.20
C ARG A 90 -12.29 15.43 1.06
N GLY A 91 -12.93 14.33 1.44
CA GLY A 91 -13.49 13.33 0.51
C GLY A 91 -13.14 11.93 1.01
N PRO A 92 -13.45 10.87 0.26
CA PRO A 92 -14.17 10.84 -1.02
C PRO A 92 -15.67 11.15 -0.87
N GLN A 93 -16.34 11.60 -1.95
CA GLN A 93 -17.80 11.76 -1.95
C GLN A 93 -18.56 10.42 -1.94
N LYS A 94 -18.02 9.38 -2.60
CA LYS A 94 -18.61 8.04 -2.62
C LYS A 94 -18.33 7.30 -1.32
N GLN A 95 -19.36 6.97 -0.54
CA GLN A 95 -19.23 6.32 0.77
C GLN A 95 -18.48 4.97 0.74
N THR A 96 -18.48 4.28 -0.41
CA THR A 96 -17.76 3.00 -0.56
C THR A 96 -16.24 3.15 -0.55
N ARG A 97 -15.70 4.35 -0.83
CA ARG A 97 -14.26 4.62 -0.87
C ARG A 97 -13.78 5.28 0.41
N GLU A 98 -12.67 4.82 0.94
CA GLU A 98 -12.06 5.34 2.15
C GLU A 98 -11.14 6.54 1.86
N LEU A 99 -10.34 6.46 0.80
CA LEU A 99 -9.38 7.49 0.41
C LEU A 99 -9.45 7.78 -1.10
N ASP A 100 -9.16 9.03 -1.46
CA ASP A 100 -8.74 9.40 -2.81
C ASP A 100 -7.26 9.81 -2.74
N LEU A 101 -6.38 8.99 -3.30
CA LEU A 101 -4.93 9.19 -3.33
C LEU A 101 -4.54 10.16 -4.45
N THR A 102 -3.37 10.79 -4.36
CA THR A 102 -2.74 11.38 -5.55
C THR A 102 -2.43 10.29 -6.58
N LYS A 103 -2.43 10.66 -7.86
CA LYS A 103 -2.08 9.74 -8.96
C LYS A 103 -0.71 9.10 -8.76
N ARG A 104 0.30 9.88 -8.32
CA ARG A 104 1.62 9.33 -7.97
C ARG A 104 1.53 8.23 -6.91
N ALA A 105 0.90 8.51 -5.76
CA ALA A 105 0.82 7.54 -4.67
C ALA A 105 0.10 6.25 -5.08
N PHE A 106 -0.99 6.35 -5.85
CA PHE A 106 -1.70 5.20 -6.38
C PHE A 106 -0.82 4.37 -7.34
N MET A 107 -0.08 5.04 -8.24
CA MET A 107 0.77 4.37 -9.22
C MET A 107 2.00 3.70 -8.60
N GLU A 108 2.46 4.16 -7.43
CA GLU A 108 3.56 3.51 -6.69
C GLU A 108 3.18 2.11 -6.16
N ILE A 109 1.89 1.89 -5.84
CA ILE A 109 1.42 0.63 -5.23
C ILE A 109 0.55 -0.24 -6.14
N THR A 110 0.09 0.26 -7.28
CA THR A 110 -0.75 -0.52 -8.18
C THR A 110 0.03 -1.70 -8.80
N ASP A 111 -0.65 -2.83 -8.94
CA ASP A 111 -0.23 -4.01 -9.71
C ASP A 111 -0.56 -3.86 -11.20
N ASN A 112 -1.57 -3.04 -11.54
CA ASN A 112 -1.97 -2.75 -12.91
C ASN A 112 -2.33 -1.27 -13.08
N LYS A 113 -1.69 -0.59 -14.04
CA LYS A 113 -1.90 0.85 -14.29
C LYS A 113 -3.30 1.19 -14.82
N ASN A 114 -4.05 0.20 -15.30
CA ASN A 114 -5.41 0.38 -15.80
C ASN A 114 -6.47 0.33 -14.67
N HIS A 115 -6.08 0.06 -13.43
CA HIS A 115 -7.00 0.06 -12.29
C HIS A 115 -7.46 1.48 -11.94
N GLY A 116 -8.77 1.65 -11.71
CA GLY A 116 -9.36 2.87 -11.15
C GLY A 116 -9.47 2.86 -9.62
N THR A 117 -9.41 1.67 -9.01
CA THR A 117 -9.52 1.46 -7.57
C THR A 117 -8.60 0.33 -7.11
N LEU A 118 -8.27 0.30 -5.82
CA LEU A 118 -7.51 -0.78 -5.17
C LEU A 118 -8.17 -1.20 -3.86
N ARG A 119 -7.96 -2.47 -3.48
CA ARG A 119 -8.25 -2.97 -2.14
C ARG A 119 -7.00 -2.91 -1.27
N VAL A 120 -7.09 -2.21 -0.15
CA VAL A 120 -5.92 -1.85 0.67
C VAL A 120 -6.14 -2.12 2.16
N THR A 121 -5.03 -2.25 2.88
CA THR A 121 -4.98 -2.01 4.33
C THR A 121 -4.42 -0.61 4.59
N ILE A 122 -5.06 0.13 5.50
CA ILE A 122 -4.65 1.48 5.91
C ILE A 122 -4.21 1.42 7.37
N GLU A 123 -3.01 1.93 7.64
CA GLU A 123 -2.44 2.05 8.98
C GLU A 123 -2.14 3.52 9.27
N ILE A 124 -2.51 4.01 10.46
CA ILE A 124 -2.08 5.33 10.92
C ILE A 124 -0.67 5.21 11.49
N ILE A 125 0.25 6.01 10.96
CA ILE A 125 1.63 6.12 11.44
C ILE A 125 1.68 7.28 12.43
N LYS A 126 2.20 7.01 13.63
CA LYS A 126 2.48 8.03 14.65
C LYS A 126 3.88 8.63 14.43
#